data_AF-A0AAE3KTQ6-F1
#
_entry.id   AF-A0AAE3KTQ6-F1
#
_cell.length_a   1.000
_cell.length_b   1.000
_cell.length_c   1.000
_cell.angle_alpha   90.00
_cell.angle_beta   90.00
_cell.angle_gamma   90.00
#
_symmetry.space_group_name_H-M   'P 1'
#
loop_
_entity.id
_entity.type
_entity.pdbx_description
1 polymer ?
#
loop_
_entity_poly.entity_id
_entity_poly.type
_entity_poly.pdbx_seq_one_letter_code
_entity_poly.pdbx_strand_id
1 'polypeptide(L)'
;MTNIFFKFWRVASVVIVTAVILFCYANLPDSIAIGHDDQGYPNRFINKQQFFYWTVGVVFSINILMDLLKNLLLNINFKGLNSNSVWANQPTALKSLLTGWFSAFLAFLNTYLVFVILGLNNINSKKGQMLDFNYNWLLIFGVFVLMILLFFVPFRLLFSNPTPED
;
A
#
# COMPACT_ATOMS: atom_id res chain seq x y z
N MET A 1 5.37 -11.78 18.30
CA MET A 1 3.94 -11.52 18.03
C MET A 1 3.69 -10.51 16.91
N THR A 2 4.34 -9.33 16.93
CA THR A 2 4.16 -8.26 15.93
C THR A 2 4.37 -8.70 14.47
N ASN A 3 5.33 -9.59 14.21
CA ASN A 3 5.58 -10.14 12.87
C ASN A 3 4.45 -11.05 12.35
N ILE A 4 3.68 -11.70 13.22
CA ILE A 4 2.57 -12.57 12.82
C ILE A 4 1.36 -11.72 12.42
N PHE A 5 1.05 -10.69 13.21
CA PHE A 5 -0.03 -9.75 12.90
C PHE A 5 0.15 -9.10 11.53
N PHE A 6 1.34 -8.54 11.24
CA PHE A 6 1.59 -7.88 9.95
C PHE A 6 1.58 -8.85 8.77
N LYS A 7 2.02 -10.10 8.96
CA LYS A 7 1.90 -11.14 7.93
C LYS A 7 0.43 -11.47 7.64
N PHE A 8 -0.39 -11.66 8.68
CA PHE A 8 -1.81 -11.92 8.52
C PHE A 8 -2.51 -10.74 7.85
N TRP A 9 -2.31 -9.52 8.35
CA TRP A 9 -2.90 -8.30 7.78
C TRP A 9 -2.50 -8.12 6.32
N ARG A 10 -1.25 -8.39 5.97
CA ARG A 10 -0.80 -8.36 4.59
C ARG A 10 -1.59 -9.32 3.70
N VAL A 11 -1.70 -10.60 4.09
CA VAL A 11 -2.45 -11.59 3.29
C VAL A 11 -3.92 -11.19 3.17
N ALA A 12 -4.55 -10.81 4.27
CA ALA A 12 -5.94 -10.34 4.29
C ALA A 12 -6.13 -9.13 3.36
N SER A 13 -5.22 -8.16 3.40
CA SER A 13 -5.29 -6.95 2.56
C SER A 13 -5.24 -7.27 1.05
N VAL A 14 -4.43 -8.26 0.63
CA VAL A 14 -4.34 -8.69 -0.77
C VAL A 14 -5.65 -9.37 -1.22
N VAL A 15 -6.22 -10.23 -0.36
CA VAL A 15 -7.49 -10.89 -0.65
C VAL A 15 -8.61 -9.85 -0.77
N ILE A 16 -8.69 -8.90 0.18
CA ILE A 16 -9.70 -7.86 0.20
C ILE A 16 -9.56 -6.94 -1.02
N VAL A 17 -8.37 -6.45 -1.34
CA VAL A 17 -8.19 -5.57 -2.51
C VAL A 17 -8.55 -6.29 -3.80
N THR A 18 -8.22 -7.57 -3.93
CA THR A 18 -8.61 -8.38 -5.09
C THR A 18 -10.12 -8.51 -5.20
N ALA A 19 -10.81 -8.82 -4.09
CA ALA A 19 -12.26 -8.91 -4.06
C ALA A 19 -12.92 -7.56 -4.40
N VAL A 20 -12.37 -6.44 -3.91
CA VAL A 20 -12.86 -5.09 -4.17
C VAL A 20 -12.68 -4.70 -5.64
N ILE A 21 -11.55 -5.03 -6.27
CA ILE A 21 -11.35 -4.81 -7.71
C ILE A 21 -12.40 -5.56 -8.53
N LEU A 22 -12.65 -6.84 -8.22
CA LEU A 22 -13.66 -7.65 -8.90
C LEU A 22 -15.08 -7.09 -8.67
N PHE A 23 -15.38 -6.70 -7.44
CA PHE A 23 -16.63 -6.04 -7.10
C PHE A 23 -16.85 -4.75 -7.90
N CYS A 24 -15.82 -3.90 -8.00
CA CYS A 24 -15.92 -2.65 -8.75
C CYS A 24 -16.06 -2.91 -10.24
N TYR A 25 -15.38 -3.91 -10.80
CA TYR A 25 -15.57 -4.30 -12.21
C TYR A 25 -17.03 -4.70 -12.52
N ALA A 26 -17.70 -5.36 -11.58
CA ALA A 26 -19.09 -5.77 -11.74
C ALA A 26 -20.09 -4.60 -11.60
N ASN A 27 -19.77 -3.57 -10.82
CA ASN A 27 -20.72 -2.51 -10.45
C ASN A 27 -20.48 -1.17 -11.16
N LEU A 28 -19.25 -0.90 -11.62
CA LEU A 28 -18.91 0.34 -12.29
C LEU A 28 -19.63 0.46 -13.65
N PRO A 29 -20.06 1.68 -14.04
CA PRO A 29 -20.57 1.95 -15.37
C PRO A 29 -19.47 1.76 -16.43
N ASP A 30 -19.87 1.67 -17.70
CA ASP A 30 -18.93 1.50 -18.81
C ASP A 30 -17.98 2.69 -19.00
N SER A 31 -18.42 3.89 -18.58
CA SER A 31 -17.63 5.13 -18.56
C SER A 31 -17.47 5.62 -17.12
N ILE A 32 -16.23 5.68 -16.65
CA ILE A 32 -15.85 6.01 -15.27
C ILE A 32 -15.21 7.39 -15.23
N ALA A 33 -15.80 8.32 -14.49
CA ALA A 33 -15.23 9.61 -14.16
C ALA A 33 -14.03 9.44 -13.22
N ILE A 34 -12.89 9.97 -13.64
CA ILE A 34 -11.62 9.96 -12.89
C ILE A 34 -11.06 11.36 -12.64
N GLY A 35 -11.69 12.40 -13.20
CA GLY A 35 -11.32 13.79 -13.01
C GLY A 35 -12.56 14.67 -13.06
N HIS A 36 -12.50 15.75 -12.29
CA HIS A 36 -13.55 16.76 -12.20
C HIS A 36 -12.93 18.14 -12.51
N ASP A 37 -13.72 19.06 -13.04
CA ASP A 37 -13.32 20.45 -13.24
C ASP A 37 -13.44 21.29 -11.96
N ASP A 38 -13.12 22.59 -12.06
CA ASP A 38 -13.18 23.53 -10.93
C ASP A 38 -14.61 23.72 -10.36
N GLN A 39 -15.63 23.32 -11.13
CA GLN A 39 -17.04 23.35 -10.73
C GLN A 39 -17.51 22.00 -10.18
N GLY A 40 -16.64 20.99 -10.14
CA GLY A 40 -16.94 19.65 -9.65
C GLY A 40 -17.63 18.74 -10.68
N TYR A 41 -17.71 19.14 -11.96
CA TYR A 41 -18.28 18.30 -13.01
C TYR A 41 -17.24 17.32 -13.56
N PRO A 42 -17.61 16.04 -13.76
CA PRO A 42 -16.74 15.07 -14.42
C PRO A 42 -16.26 15.54 -15.79
N ASN A 43 -14.94 15.67 -15.98
CA ASN A 43 -14.33 16.15 -17.24
C ASN A 43 -13.37 15.15 -17.88
N ARG A 44 -13.00 14.08 -17.16
CA ARG A 44 -12.12 13.02 -17.64
C ARG A 44 -12.71 11.66 -17.33
N PHE A 45 -12.78 10.83 -18.36
CA PHE A 45 -13.37 9.51 -18.29
C PHE A 45 -12.43 8.45 -18.84
N ILE A 46 -12.54 7.25 -18.29
CA ILE A 46 -11.92 6.05 -18.82
C ILE A 46 -12.96 4.95 -18.92
N ASN A 47 -12.74 3.99 -19.82
CA ASN A 47 -13.63 2.85 -19.92
C ASN A 47 -13.36 1.84 -18.78
N LYS A 48 -14.40 1.06 -18.45
CA LYS A 48 -14.37 0.06 -17.37
C LYS A 48 -13.27 -0.99 -17.49
N GLN A 49 -13.02 -1.47 -18.70
CA GLN A 49 -11.99 -2.49 -18.95
C GLN A 49 -10.59 -1.93 -18.67
N GLN A 50 -10.31 -0.74 -19.18
CA GLN A 50 -9.06 -0.03 -18.98
C GLN A 50 -8.81 0.26 -17.49
N PHE A 51 -9.82 0.75 -16.77
CA PHE A 51 -9.73 0.93 -15.33
C PHE A 51 -9.34 -0.38 -14.63
N PHE A 52 -10.08 -1.45 -14.90
CA PHE A 52 -9.83 -2.76 -14.31
C PHE A 52 -8.40 -3.27 -14.56
N TYR A 53 -7.96 -3.30 -15.82
CA TYR A 53 -6.63 -3.81 -16.16
C TYR A 53 -5.50 -2.94 -15.58
N TRP A 54 -5.68 -1.61 -15.54
CA TRP A 54 -4.71 -0.72 -14.91
C TRP A 54 -4.65 -0.91 -13.40
N THR A 55 -5.80 -0.98 -12.72
CA THR A 55 -5.85 -1.19 -11.27
C THR A 55 -5.23 -2.54 -10.89
N VAL A 56 -5.58 -3.62 -11.60
CA VAL A 56 -4.97 -4.94 -11.42
C VAL A 56 -3.47 -4.85 -11.67
N GLY A 57 -3.04 -4.32 -12.80
CA GLY A 57 -1.62 -4.18 -13.14
C GLY A 57 -0.84 -3.47 -12.05
N VAL A 58 -1.28 -2.28 -11.64
CA VAL A 58 -0.60 -1.48 -10.62
C VAL A 58 -0.56 -2.19 -9.27
N VAL A 59 -1.70 -2.69 -8.77
CA VAL A 59 -1.78 -3.33 -7.44
C VAL A 59 -0.88 -4.55 -7.37
N PHE A 60 -0.96 -5.45 -8.35
CA PHE A 60 -0.19 -6.68 -8.34
C PHE A 60 1.28 -6.44 -8.64
N SER A 61 1.61 -5.56 -9.58
CA SER A 61 3.00 -5.18 -9.84
C SER A 61 3.67 -4.60 -8.60
N ILE A 62 3.01 -3.70 -7.86
CA ILE A 62 3.60 -3.15 -6.63
C ILE A 62 3.82 -4.25 -5.58
N ASN A 63 2.82 -5.13 -5.36
CA ASN A 63 2.97 -6.21 -4.39
C ASN A 63 4.14 -7.15 -4.75
N ILE A 64 4.27 -7.51 -6.02
CA ILE A 64 5.36 -8.37 -6.51
C ILE A 64 6.71 -7.66 -6.40
N LEU A 65 6.82 -6.43 -6.91
CA LEU A 65 8.07 -5.66 -6.91
C LEU A 65 8.59 -5.41 -5.49
N MET A 66 7.69 -5.10 -4.55
CA MET A 66 8.06 -4.92 -3.15
C MET A 66 8.52 -6.21 -2.49
N ASP A 67 7.94 -7.36 -2.85
CA ASP A 67 8.42 -8.66 -2.38
C ASP A 67 9.79 -9.02 -2.96
N LEU A 68 10.02 -8.73 -4.23
CA LEU A 68 11.33 -8.89 -4.85
C LEU A 68 12.36 -8.00 -4.17
N LEU A 69 12.03 -6.73 -3.94
CA LEU A 69 12.90 -5.79 -3.22
C LEU A 69 13.21 -6.28 -1.80
N LYS A 70 12.20 -6.76 -1.06
CA LYS A 70 12.39 -7.37 0.25
C LYS A 70 13.39 -8.52 0.18
N ASN A 71 13.19 -9.45 -0.76
CA ASN A 71 14.06 -10.62 -0.88
C ASN A 71 15.50 -10.22 -1.27
N LEU A 72 15.66 -9.23 -2.14
CA LEU A 72 16.97 -8.67 -2.48
C LEU A 72 17.65 -8.11 -1.23
N LEU A 73 16.96 -7.24 -0.48
CA LEU A 73 17.52 -6.61 0.73
C LEU A 73 17.87 -7.64 1.82
N LEU A 74 17.04 -8.67 2.03
CA LEU A 74 17.31 -9.70 3.04
C LEU A 74 18.52 -10.58 2.72
N ASN A 75 18.95 -10.62 1.46
CA ASN A 75 20.12 -11.38 1.00
C ASN A 75 21.41 -10.55 0.93
N ILE A 76 21.35 -9.23 1.17
CA ILE A 76 22.54 -8.37 1.19
C ILE A 76 23.39 -8.66 2.43
N ASN A 77 24.71 -8.77 2.23
CA ASN A 77 25.67 -8.80 3.32
C ASN A 77 25.96 -7.38 3.85
N PHE A 78 25.07 -6.88 4.72
CA PHE A 78 25.21 -5.54 5.30
C PHE A 78 26.49 -5.37 6.12
N LYS A 79 26.99 -6.43 6.76
CA LYS A 79 28.24 -6.38 7.54
C LYS A 79 29.45 -6.13 6.63
N GLY A 80 29.45 -6.71 5.43
CA GLY A 80 30.47 -6.45 4.42
C GLY A 80 30.40 -5.03 3.84
N LEU A 81 29.21 -4.42 3.80
CA LEU A 81 29.02 -3.04 3.32
C LEU A 81 29.42 -2.00 4.37
N ASN A 82 29.08 -2.23 5.64
CA ASN A 82 29.43 -1.34 6.74
C ASN A 82 29.63 -2.14 8.03
N SER A 83 30.88 -2.48 8.32
CA SER A 83 31.29 -3.23 9.51
C SER A 83 31.06 -2.46 10.81
N ASN A 84 31.02 -1.13 10.77
CA ASN A 84 30.82 -0.26 11.93
C ASN A 84 29.32 -0.08 12.27
N SER A 85 28.41 -0.54 11.40
CA SER A 85 26.97 -0.42 11.66
C SER A 85 26.52 -1.39 12.75
N VAL A 86 25.88 -0.84 13.80
CA VAL A 86 25.31 -1.64 14.90
C VAL A 86 24.24 -2.61 14.38
N TRP A 87 23.40 -2.15 13.46
CA TRP A 87 22.37 -2.97 12.81
C TRP A 87 22.97 -4.05 11.90
N ALA A 88 24.05 -3.76 11.17
CA ALA A 88 24.70 -4.74 10.30
C ALA A 88 25.34 -5.89 11.10
N ASN A 89 25.77 -5.62 12.33
CA ASN A 89 26.31 -6.61 13.25
C ASN A 89 25.23 -7.48 13.94
N GLN A 90 23.94 -7.14 13.78
CA GLN A 90 22.81 -7.94 14.27
C GLN A 90 21.89 -8.36 13.11
N PRO A 91 22.32 -9.31 12.25
CA PRO A 91 21.61 -9.65 11.02
C PRO A 91 20.21 -10.24 11.26
N THR A 92 19.98 -10.94 12.36
CA THR A 92 18.66 -11.48 12.73
C THR A 92 17.65 -10.37 13.01
N ALA A 93 18.00 -9.43 13.90
CA ALA A 93 17.18 -8.28 14.23
C ALA A 93 16.91 -7.39 13.01
N LEU A 94 17.92 -7.16 12.16
CA LEU A 94 17.76 -6.39 10.93
C LEU A 94 16.80 -7.07 9.95
N LYS A 95 16.93 -8.39 9.72
CA LYS A 95 16.01 -9.16 8.87
C LYS A 95 14.58 -9.16 9.42
N SER A 96 14.43 -9.26 10.74
CA SER A 96 13.14 -9.20 11.45
C SER A 96 12.48 -7.84 11.24
N LEU A 97 13.23 -6.74 11.41
CA LEU A 97 12.77 -5.37 11.15
C LEU A 97 12.32 -5.18 9.70
N LEU A 98 13.17 -5.53 8.72
CA LEU A 98 12.85 -5.37 7.31
C LEU A 98 11.61 -6.19 6.93
N THR A 99 11.55 -7.45 7.35
CA THR A 99 10.40 -8.34 7.06
C THR A 99 9.10 -7.77 7.63
N GLY A 100 9.12 -7.29 8.87
CA GLY A 100 7.96 -6.66 9.51
C GLY A 100 7.54 -5.38 8.80
N TRP A 101 8.50 -4.52 8.44
CA TRP A 101 8.23 -3.28 7.73
C TRP A 101 7.63 -3.51 6.34
N PHE A 102 8.21 -4.38 5.51
CA PHE A 102 7.66 -4.71 4.19
C PHE A 102 6.24 -5.26 4.31
N SER A 103 5.99 -6.09 5.33
CA SER A 103 4.67 -6.65 5.58
C SER A 103 3.64 -5.58 5.97
N ALA A 104 4.01 -4.69 6.90
CA ALA A 104 3.17 -3.58 7.33
C ALA A 104 2.91 -2.56 6.21
N PHE A 105 3.96 -2.21 5.44
CA PHE A 105 3.87 -1.27 4.32
C PHE A 105 2.90 -1.78 3.24
N LEU A 106 3.07 -3.04 2.80
CA LEU A 106 2.18 -3.64 1.81
C LEU A 106 0.76 -3.80 2.34
N ALA A 107 0.59 -4.21 3.60
CA ALA A 107 -0.72 -4.35 4.20
C ALA A 107 -1.47 -3.01 4.22
N PHE A 108 -0.81 -1.95 4.69
CA PHE A 108 -1.38 -0.61 4.71
C PHE A 108 -1.68 -0.11 3.31
N LEU A 109 -0.75 -0.24 2.36
CA LEU A 109 -0.95 0.23 0.99
C LEU A 109 -2.16 -0.45 0.33
N ASN A 110 -2.29 -1.78 0.47
CA ASN A 110 -3.43 -2.51 -0.07
C ASN A 110 -4.74 -2.08 0.60
N THR A 111 -4.77 -1.92 1.91
CA THR A 111 -5.93 -1.40 2.65
C THR A 111 -6.28 0.02 2.22
N TYR A 112 -5.30 0.90 2.02
CA TYR A 112 -5.53 2.24 1.51
C TYR A 112 -6.13 2.22 0.10
N LEU A 113 -5.59 1.38 -0.79
CA LEU A 113 -6.11 1.22 -2.14
C LEU A 113 -7.54 0.68 -2.17
N VAL A 114 -7.92 -0.21 -1.25
CA VAL A 114 -9.33 -0.64 -1.08
C VAL A 114 -10.25 0.58 -0.92
N PHE A 115 -9.90 1.49 -0.02
CA PHE A 115 -10.73 2.67 0.20
C PHE A 115 -10.72 3.63 -0.99
N VAL A 116 -9.59 3.82 -1.66
CA VAL A 116 -9.51 4.64 -2.88
C VAL A 116 -10.41 4.08 -3.98
N ILE A 117 -10.34 2.77 -4.22
CA ILE A 117 -11.13 2.09 -5.24
C ILE A 117 -12.63 2.13 -4.89
N LEU A 118 -12.99 1.91 -3.62
CA LEU A 118 -14.39 2.02 -3.17
C LEU A 118 -14.92 3.46 -3.25
N GLY A 119 -14.09 4.46 -2.90
CA GLY A 119 -14.43 5.87 -3.07
C GLY A 119 -14.72 6.21 -4.53
N LEU A 120 -13.85 5.74 -5.44
CA LEU A 120 -14.07 5.90 -6.89
C LEU A 120 -15.36 5.20 -7.36
N ASN A 121 -15.64 4.00 -6.85
CA ASN A 121 -16.87 3.29 -7.15
C ASN A 121 -18.12 4.05 -6.66
N ASN A 122 -18.07 4.67 -5.48
CA ASN A 122 -19.21 5.42 -4.94
C ASN A 122 -19.51 6.66 -5.78
N ILE A 123 -18.50 7.46 -6.14
CA ILE A 123 -18.74 8.67 -6.95
C ILE A 123 -19.20 8.35 -8.38
N ASN A 124 -18.92 7.15 -8.88
CA ASN A 124 -19.35 6.67 -10.19
C ASN A 124 -20.63 5.80 -10.17
N SER A 125 -21.13 5.44 -8.99
CA SER A 125 -22.29 4.55 -8.83
C SER A 125 -23.59 5.31 -9.04
N LYS A 126 -24.46 4.80 -9.93
CA LYS A 126 -25.81 5.34 -10.15
C LYS A 126 -26.75 5.17 -8.94
N LYS A 127 -26.45 4.24 -8.01
CA LYS A 127 -27.31 3.90 -6.87
C LYS A 127 -26.95 4.65 -5.58
N GLY A 128 -25.82 5.35 -5.55
CA GLY A 128 -25.23 5.87 -4.32
C GLY A 128 -24.41 7.13 -4.53
N GLN A 129 -24.84 8.02 -5.43
CA GLN A 129 -24.31 9.39 -5.54
C GLN A 129 -24.62 10.15 -4.24
N MET A 130 -23.93 9.82 -3.15
CA MET A 130 -23.76 10.69 -2.01
C MET A 130 -22.71 11.73 -2.42
N LEU A 131 -23.14 12.74 -3.19
CA LEU A 131 -22.29 13.89 -3.55
C LEU A 131 -21.67 14.58 -2.31
N ASP A 132 -22.25 14.34 -1.13
CA ASP A 132 -21.87 14.99 0.12
C ASP A 132 -20.70 14.29 0.87
N PHE A 133 -20.27 13.09 0.44
CA PHE A 133 -19.19 12.38 1.13
C PHE A 133 -17.82 12.83 0.62
N ASN A 134 -17.16 13.70 1.39
CA ASN A 134 -15.83 14.18 1.09
C ASN A 134 -14.77 13.10 1.40
N TYR A 135 -14.14 12.54 0.37
CA TYR A 135 -13.07 11.54 0.50
C TYR A 135 -11.65 12.14 0.58
N ASN A 136 -11.50 13.47 0.52
CA ASN A 136 -10.18 14.11 0.49
C ASN A 136 -9.39 13.86 1.78
N TRP A 137 -10.05 13.83 2.93
CA TRP A 137 -9.40 13.55 4.21
C TRP A 137 -8.73 12.17 4.21
N LEU A 138 -9.33 11.18 3.53
CA LEU A 138 -8.81 9.83 3.45
C LEU A 138 -7.57 9.76 2.55
N LEU A 139 -7.56 10.52 1.45
CA LEU A 139 -6.39 10.67 0.58
C LEU A 139 -5.23 11.32 1.34
N ILE A 140 -5.50 12.42 2.05
CA ILE A 140 -4.50 13.14 2.84
C ILE A 140 -3.95 12.26 3.96
N PHE A 141 -4.85 11.60 4.71
CA PHE A 141 -4.47 10.69 5.79
C PHE A 141 -3.65 9.51 5.28
N GLY A 142 -4.05 8.89 4.18
CA GLY A 142 -3.32 7.78 3.56
C GLY A 142 -1.91 8.18 3.15
N VAL A 143 -1.76 9.33 2.49
CA VAL A 143 -0.45 9.88 2.11
C VAL A 143 0.40 10.17 3.35
N PHE A 144 -0.18 10.77 4.39
CA PHE A 144 0.52 11.05 5.64
C PHE A 144 1.07 9.78 6.30
N VAL A 145 0.26 8.72 6.42
CA VAL A 145 0.71 7.44 6.97
C VAL A 145 1.75 6.76 6.07
N LEU A 146 1.59 6.82 4.74
CA LEU A 146 2.59 6.30 3.80
C LEU A 146 3.94 7.02 3.96
N MET A 147 3.96 8.33 4.19
CA MET A 147 5.18 9.07 4.48
C MET A 147 5.84 8.57 5.78
N ILE A 148 5.07 8.41 6.85
CA ILE A 148 5.59 7.85 8.12
C ILE A 148 6.22 6.48 7.87
N LEU A 149 5.50 5.59 7.18
CA LEU A 149 5.99 4.24 6.89
C LEU A 149 7.24 4.27 6.01
N LEU A 150 7.31 5.15 4.99
CA LEU A 150 8.46 5.28 4.10
C LEU A 150 9.74 5.67 4.87
N PHE A 151 9.63 6.62 5.79
CA PHE A 151 10.78 7.10 6.56
C PHE A 151 11.06 6.30 7.84
N PHE A 152 10.15 5.42 8.25
CA PHE A 152 10.29 4.64 9.48
C PHE A 152 11.60 3.82 9.52
N VAL A 153 11.90 3.05 8.48
CA VAL A 153 13.13 2.23 8.45
C VAL A 153 14.39 3.09 8.40
N PRO A 154 14.53 4.08 7.50
CA PRO A 154 15.68 4.98 7.52
C PRO A 154 15.93 5.61 8.90
N PHE A 155 14.89 6.18 9.54
CA PHE A 155 15.04 6.77 10.87
C PHE A 155 15.43 5.74 11.92
N ARG A 156 14.81 4.56 11.90
CA ARG A 156 15.13 3.51 12.87
C ARG A 156 16.57 2.99 12.71
N LEU A 157 17.07 2.87 11.48
CA LEU A 157 18.44 2.44 11.22
C LEU A 157 19.47 3.50 11.65
N LEU A 158 19.16 4.78 11.54
CA LEU A 158 20.09 5.89 11.87
C LEU A 158 20.10 6.26 13.35
N PHE A 159 18.95 6.20 14.03
CA PHE A 159 18.78 6.80 15.36
C PHE A 159 18.46 5.80 16.49
N SER A 160 18.40 4.51 16.20
CA SER A 160 18.14 3.49 17.22
C SER A 160 19.11 2.33 17.13
N ASN A 161 19.27 1.62 18.24
CA ASN A 161 20.02 0.38 18.28
C ASN A 161 19.06 -0.81 18.12
N PRO A 162 19.53 -1.92 17.52
CA PRO A 162 18.75 -3.14 17.50
C PRO A 162 18.54 -3.62 18.94
N THR A 163 17.29 -3.91 19.28
CA THR A 163 16.97 -4.68 20.49
C THR A 163 17.41 -6.12 20.25
N PRO A 164 18.27 -6.70 21.09
CA PRO A 164 18.53 -8.13 21.07
C PRO A 164 17.20 -8.87 21.13
N GLU A 165 16.97 -9.79 20.19
CA GLU A 165 15.91 -10.78 20.37
C GLU A 165 16.44 -11.77 21.43
N ASP A 166 15.66 -11.97 22.51
CA ASP A 166 15.90 -13.05 23.49
C ASP A 166 15.87 -14.43 22.80
#